data_AF-A0A110BIL2-F1
#
_entry.id   AF-A0A110BIL2-F1
#
_cell.length_a   1.000
_cell.length_b   1.000
_cell.length_c   1.000
_cell.angle_alpha   90.00
_cell.angle_beta   90.00
_cell.angle_gamma   90.00
#
_symmetry.space_group_name_H-M   'P 1'
#
loop_
_entity.id
_entity.type
_entity.pdbx_description
1 polymer ?
#
loop_
_entity_poly.entity_id
_entity_poly.type
_entity_poly.pdbx_seq_one_letter_code
_entity_poly.pdbx_strand_id
1 'polypeptide(L)'
;MLLMNKRVLTLLLSCLLLWAVVAAPASAAAPDPNLSGVPGTWAPGATPSNLNPNYPVILFVQGLTANAGTWYETNDMYQTAYNNGYQTAFVELYDSGGPSKNMWDNGKLLADKIVEISKAFPGKKLVIVAHSKGGVDSQTALVHYGAYPYVSHVITLGSPHHGSQLADLAYSDWAGWLADLIGYKTEGTYSMQTSYMNYFRSITDSHANVSKNKIYTFAGDGWHDSSPIYLIGGLYLSKFGSNDGVVTVTSAHNPKGTMVKIGPWDHKVVHNGTPMFPLIKPYLAASAGLAAEAEGGSAGQSAARETNPLDRVQPGSTLIRGGKHESIAVERFLVENDVRSITFDWIADQPADRLELIAPNGEKRTLDVKVEQDQELFKNGWHHTAVVAKPEQGEWTLQAQSKKPGAHLLTVQYDSALSDSLKLTTQDKQKFRVEADGSGLSSNKLNVRYNVSFIPEQGNPGKKQVQSLKKQAVAGANNELDLTAAQEPGVYQTSVEVQGATAQGAPFERSLLRSVYVDKQGGRH
;
A
#
# COMPACT_ATOMS: atom_id res chain seq x y z
N MET A 1 18.09 27.73 67.38
CA MET A 1 17.64 26.33 67.20
C MET A 1 16.12 26.37 67.03
N LEU A 2 15.65 26.67 65.81
CA LEU A 2 14.27 27.11 65.59
C LEU A 2 13.29 25.93 65.66
N LEU A 3 12.29 26.07 66.54
CA LEU A 3 11.12 25.21 66.62
C LEU A 3 10.35 25.24 65.29
N MET A 4 10.30 24.09 64.61
CA MET A 4 9.43 23.90 63.45
C MET A 4 7.98 23.82 63.93
N ASN A 5 7.14 24.75 63.47
CA ASN A 5 5.77 24.96 63.92
C ASN A 5 4.90 23.73 63.58
N LYS A 6 4.23 23.13 64.57
CA LYS A 6 3.44 21.89 64.42
C LYS A 6 2.43 21.94 63.25
N ARG A 7 1.93 23.13 62.89
CA ARG A 7 1.01 23.35 61.76
C ARG A 7 1.64 23.12 60.38
N VAL A 8 2.95 23.36 60.23
CA VAL A 8 3.68 23.14 58.97
C VAL A 8 3.92 21.65 58.74
N LEU A 9 4.16 20.89 59.82
CA LEU A 9 4.31 19.43 59.75
C LEU A 9 2.98 18.73 59.40
N THR A 10 1.84 19.25 59.88
CA THR A 10 0.52 18.71 59.53
C THR A 10 0.16 18.99 58.07
N LEU A 11 0.51 20.17 57.54
CA LEU A 11 0.27 20.52 56.13
C LEU A 11 1.11 19.67 55.17
N LEU A 12 2.38 19.40 55.51
CA LEU A 12 3.26 18.54 54.72
C LEU A 12 2.78 17.07 54.72
N LEU A 13 2.25 16.57 55.84
CA LEU A 13 1.68 15.21 55.88
C LEU A 13 0.37 15.11 55.07
N SER A 14 -0.47 16.15 55.06
CA SER A 14 -1.69 16.18 54.23
C SER A 14 -1.38 16.31 52.73
N CYS A 15 -0.31 17.01 52.34
CA CYS A 15 0.12 17.06 50.95
C CYS A 15 0.76 15.73 50.47
N LEU A 16 1.42 14.99 51.35
CA LEU A 16 1.94 13.65 51.04
C LEU A 16 0.84 12.58 50.92
N LEU A 17 -0.27 12.71 51.66
CA LEU A 17 -1.43 11.82 51.53
C LEU A 17 -2.32 12.11 50.31
N LEU A 18 -2.23 13.32 49.74
CA LEU A 18 -2.88 13.70 48.47
C LEU A 18 -2.04 13.34 47.22
N TRP A 19 -0.83 12.81 47.43
CA TRP A 19 0.05 12.24 46.40
C TRP A 19 0.13 10.71 46.47
N ALA A 20 -0.89 10.07 47.04
CA ALA A 20 -1.20 8.70 46.65
C ALA A 20 -1.66 8.73 45.18
N VAL A 21 -0.69 8.72 44.28
CA VAL A 21 -0.89 8.30 42.89
C VAL A 21 -1.66 7.00 43.01
N VAL A 22 -2.93 7.01 42.60
CA VAL A 22 -3.64 5.79 42.26
C VAL A 22 -2.82 5.24 41.11
N ALA A 23 -1.83 4.41 41.43
CA ALA A 23 -1.18 3.57 40.46
C ALA A 23 -2.31 2.72 39.90
N ALA A 24 -2.83 3.10 38.73
CA ALA A 24 -3.69 2.23 37.97
C ALA A 24 -2.95 0.88 37.93
N PRO A 25 -3.59 -0.23 38.36
CA PRO A 25 -2.92 -1.50 38.34
C PRO A 25 -2.37 -1.70 36.93
N ALA A 26 -1.06 -1.94 36.83
CA ALA A 26 -0.45 -2.28 35.56
C ALA A 26 -1.25 -3.45 35.00
N SER A 27 -1.99 -3.22 33.90
CA SER A 27 -2.76 -4.29 33.27
C SER A 27 -1.74 -5.35 32.84
N ALA A 28 -1.94 -6.58 33.27
CA ALA A 28 -1.06 -7.68 32.87
C ALA A 28 -1.03 -7.76 31.33
N ALA A 29 0.15 -8.05 30.77
CA ALA A 29 0.27 -8.29 29.35
C ALA A 29 -0.69 -9.42 28.94
N ALA A 30 -1.44 -9.22 27.88
CA ALA A 30 -2.37 -10.21 27.36
C ALA A 30 -1.53 -11.40 26.86
N PRO A 31 -1.82 -12.64 27.31
CA PRO A 31 -1.16 -13.82 26.79
C PRO A 31 -1.26 -13.87 25.27
N ASP A 32 -0.13 -14.14 24.62
CA ASP A 32 -0.02 -14.28 23.18
C ASP A 32 -0.89 -15.46 22.70
N PRO A 33 -1.77 -15.26 21.69
CA PRO A 33 -2.53 -16.34 21.06
C PRO A 33 -1.65 -17.44 20.44
N ASN A 34 -0.41 -17.14 20.07
CA ASN A 34 0.62 -18.02 19.52
C ASN A 34 0.11 -18.95 18.41
N LEU A 35 -0.46 -18.36 17.36
CA LEU A 35 -0.90 -19.09 16.17
C LEU A 35 0.31 -19.60 15.36
N SER A 36 0.13 -20.77 14.73
CA SER A 36 1.21 -21.48 14.04
C SER A 36 1.55 -20.95 12.64
N GLY A 37 0.92 -19.86 12.19
CA GLY A 37 1.04 -19.38 10.80
C GLY A 37 0.40 -20.30 9.76
N VAL A 38 -0.31 -21.35 10.18
CA VAL A 38 -0.94 -22.32 9.26
C VAL A 38 -2.27 -21.77 8.77
N PRO A 39 -2.47 -21.59 7.44
CA PRO A 39 -3.70 -21.06 6.88
C PRO A 39 -4.94 -21.83 7.34
N GLY A 40 -5.98 -21.10 7.75
CA GLY A 40 -7.25 -21.67 8.21
C GLY A 40 -7.27 -22.07 9.67
N THR A 41 -6.20 -21.77 10.43
CA THR A 41 -6.22 -21.80 11.88
C THR A 41 -6.71 -20.47 12.43
N TRP A 42 -7.29 -20.49 13.62
CA TRP A 42 -7.72 -19.30 14.35
C TRP A 42 -7.64 -19.57 15.85
N ALA A 43 -7.49 -18.51 16.65
CA ALA A 43 -7.44 -18.61 18.11
C ALA A 43 -8.20 -17.44 18.76
N PRO A 44 -8.90 -17.69 19.89
CA PRO A 44 -9.40 -16.61 20.72
C PRO A 44 -8.25 -15.93 21.47
N GLY A 45 -8.34 -14.62 21.66
CA GLY A 45 -7.49 -13.92 22.62
C GLY A 45 -7.87 -14.26 24.06
N ALA A 46 -7.01 -13.86 25.00
CA ALA A 46 -7.29 -13.97 26.42
C ALA A 46 -8.53 -13.16 26.80
N THR A 47 -9.35 -13.68 27.70
CA THR A 47 -10.50 -12.95 28.23
C THR A 47 -10.02 -11.91 29.25
N PRO A 48 -10.31 -10.61 29.06
CA PRO A 48 -9.87 -9.58 29.98
C PRO A 48 -10.63 -9.64 31.31
N SER A 49 -9.97 -9.31 32.41
CA SER A 49 -10.58 -9.29 33.75
C SER A 49 -11.65 -8.19 33.88
N ASN A 50 -11.56 -7.13 33.08
CA ASN A 50 -12.54 -6.05 32.94
C ASN A 50 -13.46 -6.24 31.72
N LEU A 51 -13.75 -7.49 31.34
CA LEU A 51 -14.64 -7.81 30.22
C LEU A 51 -15.95 -7.04 30.30
N ASN A 52 -16.30 -6.34 29.22
CA ASN A 52 -17.64 -5.82 29.03
C ASN A 52 -18.48 -6.84 28.24
N PRO A 53 -19.50 -7.47 28.84
CA PRO A 53 -20.29 -8.50 28.18
C PRO A 53 -21.09 -7.96 26.97
N ASN A 54 -21.37 -6.65 26.95
CA ASN A 54 -22.14 -6.00 25.88
C ASN A 54 -21.28 -5.61 24.67
N TYR A 55 -19.95 -5.70 24.75
CA TYR A 55 -19.08 -5.44 23.61
C TYR A 55 -19.07 -6.64 22.64
N PRO A 56 -18.98 -6.36 21.33
CA PRO A 56 -18.79 -7.42 20.34
C PRO A 56 -17.40 -8.06 20.49
N VAL A 57 -17.22 -9.16 19.79
CA VAL A 57 -15.89 -9.79 19.64
C VAL A 57 -15.20 -9.15 18.44
N ILE A 58 -13.96 -8.70 18.62
CA ILE A 58 -13.15 -8.14 17.54
C ILE A 58 -12.44 -9.30 16.83
N LEU A 59 -12.71 -9.49 15.55
CA LEU A 59 -11.93 -10.36 14.68
C LEU A 59 -10.87 -9.54 13.96
N PHE A 60 -9.60 -9.81 14.28
CA PHE A 60 -8.46 -9.19 13.61
C PHE A 60 -8.08 -9.97 12.35
N VAL A 61 -7.93 -9.27 11.23
CA VAL A 61 -7.61 -9.85 9.91
C VAL A 61 -6.37 -9.17 9.33
N GLN A 62 -5.31 -9.94 9.15
CA GLN A 62 -4.01 -9.48 8.65
C GLN A 62 -4.02 -9.05 7.17
N GLY A 63 -2.94 -8.37 6.74
CA GLY A 63 -2.70 -7.95 5.37
C GLY A 63 -1.93 -8.95 4.49
N LEU A 64 -1.47 -8.44 3.34
CA LEU A 64 -0.72 -9.22 2.34
C LEU A 64 0.62 -9.71 2.92
N THR A 65 0.92 -11.01 2.79
CA THR A 65 2.14 -11.66 3.31
C THR A 65 2.39 -11.58 4.84
N ALA A 66 1.44 -11.02 5.59
CA ALA A 66 1.48 -10.96 7.06
C ALA A 66 0.85 -12.22 7.66
N ASN A 67 0.95 -12.37 8.98
CA ASN A 67 0.27 -13.39 9.78
C ASN A 67 -0.51 -12.74 10.94
N ALA A 68 -1.20 -13.53 11.75
CA ALA A 68 -1.98 -13.03 12.88
C ALA A 68 -1.12 -12.26 13.91
N GLY A 69 0.17 -12.60 14.02
CA GLY A 69 1.17 -11.95 14.85
C GLY A 69 1.33 -10.45 14.61
N THR A 70 0.94 -9.93 13.45
CA THR A 70 0.92 -8.49 13.16
C THR A 70 0.09 -7.66 14.14
N TRP A 71 -0.81 -8.29 14.92
CA TRP A 71 -1.66 -7.61 15.88
C TRP A 71 -1.16 -7.67 17.33
N TYR A 72 -0.16 -8.51 17.62
CA TYR A 72 0.29 -8.79 19.00
C TYR A 72 1.80 -8.96 19.20
N GLU A 73 2.60 -9.24 18.16
CA GLU A 73 4.06 -9.36 18.26
C GLU A 73 4.76 -8.01 18.01
N THR A 74 4.34 -7.33 16.94
CA THR A 74 4.95 -6.09 16.46
C THR A 74 4.07 -4.86 16.67
N ASN A 75 2.89 -5.07 17.27
CA ASN A 75 1.80 -4.11 17.40
C ASN A 75 1.10 -4.29 18.75
N ASP A 76 0.64 -3.19 19.35
CA ASP A 76 -0.07 -3.16 20.63
C ASP A 76 -1.61 -3.12 20.50
N MET A 77 -2.17 -3.35 19.31
CA MET A 77 -3.61 -3.33 19.06
C MET A 77 -4.35 -4.38 19.88
N TYR A 78 -3.85 -5.62 19.93
CA TYR A 78 -4.42 -6.66 20.78
C TYR A 78 -4.38 -6.26 22.26
N GLN A 79 -3.22 -5.83 22.75
CA GLN A 79 -3.06 -5.41 24.14
C GLN A 79 -4.00 -4.25 24.49
N THR A 80 -4.17 -3.30 23.57
CA THR A 80 -5.04 -2.15 23.77
C THR A 80 -6.51 -2.55 23.81
N ALA A 81 -6.94 -3.46 22.91
CA ALA A 81 -8.28 -4.04 22.94
C ALA A 81 -8.56 -4.81 24.23
N TYR A 82 -7.61 -5.65 24.66
CA TYR A 82 -7.66 -6.40 25.92
C TYR A 82 -7.83 -5.46 27.12
N ASN A 83 -6.98 -4.44 27.24
CA ASN A 83 -7.04 -3.44 28.32
C ASN A 83 -8.36 -2.66 28.33
N ASN A 84 -9.04 -2.55 27.19
CA ASN A 84 -10.33 -1.89 27.05
C ASN A 84 -11.54 -2.85 27.20
N GLY A 85 -11.32 -4.08 27.66
CA GLY A 85 -12.38 -5.02 28.02
C GLY A 85 -13.03 -5.73 26.84
N TYR A 86 -12.36 -5.82 25.68
CA TYR A 86 -12.85 -6.53 24.50
C TYR A 86 -12.38 -7.99 24.48
N GLN A 87 -13.26 -8.89 24.03
CA GLN A 87 -12.84 -10.20 23.56
C GLN A 87 -12.37 -10.08 22.11
N THR A 88 -11.35 -10.86 21.76
CA THR A 88 -10.73 -10.82 20.44
C THR A 88 -10.61 -12.23 19.85
N ALA A 89 -10.49 -12.31 18.54
CA ALA A 89 -10.16 -13.50 17.79
C ALA A 89 -9.18 -13.14 16.67
N PHE A 90 -8.31 -14.09 16.33
CA PHE A 90 -7.25 -13.95 15.33
C PHE A 90 -7.34 -15.09 14.35
N VAL A 91 -7.07 -14.84 13.07
CA VAL A 91 -7.17 -15.84 12.00
C VAL A 91 -5.92 -15.81 11.14
N GLU A 92 -5.46 -16.99 10.75
CA GLU A 92 -4.40 -17.17 9.76
C GLU A 92 -5.03 -17.41 8.38
N LEU A 93 -4.68 -16.58 7.41
CA LEU A 93 -5.09 -16.74 6.01
C LEU A 93 -3.94 -17.36 5.19
N TYR A 94 -4.12 -17.53 3.88
CA TYR A 94 -3.05 -18.10 3.04
C TYR A 94 -1.77 -17.27 3.04
N ASP A 95 -1.85 -15.98 3.37
CA ASP A 95 -0.73 -15.07 3.54
C ASP A 95 0.25 -15.44 4.66
N SER A 96 -0.19 -16.21 5.66
CA SER A 96 0.56 -16.44 6.91
C SER A 96 1.79 -17.34 6.80
N GLY A 97 1.81 -18.26 5.83
CA GLY A 97 2.76 -19.37 5.81
C GLY A 97 3.18 -19.85 4.42
N GLY A 98 2.80 -19.13 3.36
CA GLY A 98 3.10 -19.50 1.99
C GLY A 98 2.93 -18.34 1.01
N PRO A 99 3.01 -18.59 -0.31
CA PRO A 99 2.72 -17.57 -1.31
C PRO A 99 1.30 -17.04 -1.11
N SER A 100 1.16 -15.71 -0.96
CA SER A 100 -0.14 -15.10 -0.68
C SER A 100 -1.16 -15.37 -1.79
N LYS A 101 -2.42 -15.51 -1.38
CA LYS A 101 -3.53 -15.82 -2.28
C LYS A 101 -4.39 -14.60 -2.58
N ASN A 102 -5.10 -14.67 -3.70
CA ASN A 102 -6.05 -13.63 -4.10
C ASN A 102 -7.21 -13.52 -3.09
N MET A 103 -8.02 -12.47 -3.21
CA MET A 103 -9.11 -12.21 -2.28
C MET A 103 -10.28 -13.21 -2.37
N TRP A 104 -10.41 -13.97 -3.47
CA TRP A 104 -11.43 -15.01 -3.59
C TRP A 104 -11.12 -16.20 -2.69
N ASP A 105 -9.88 -16.71 -2.74
CA ASP A 105 -9.45 -17.84 -1.91
C ASP A 105 -9.41 -17.44 -0.43
N ASN A 106 -8.84 -16.28 -0.11
CA ASN A 106 -8.82 -15.77 1.27
C ASN A 106 -10.22 -15.43 1.78
N GLY A 107 -11.06 -14.80 0.96
CA GLY A 107 -12.42 -14.46 1.33
C GLY A 107 -13.26 -15.71 1.63
N LYS A 108 -13.07 -16.77 0.84
CA LYS A 108 -13.71 -18.07 1.09
C LYS A 108 -13.25 -18.67 2.42
N LEU A 109 -11.93 -18.76 2.63
CA LEU A 109 -11.36 -19.29 3.86
C LEU A 109 -11.83 -18.50 5.09
N LEU A 110 -11.78 -17.16 4.99
CA LEU A 110 -12.21 -16.25 6.04
C LEU A 110 -13.71 -16.40 6.35
N ALA A 111 -14.56 -16.57 5.33
CA ALA A 111 -15.98 -16.81 5.54
C ALA A 111 -16.23 -18.08 6.35
N ASP A 112 -15.55 -19.18 6.01
CA ASP A 112 -15.64 -20.44 6.75
C ASP A 112 -15.18 -20.27 8.21
N LYS A 113 -14.09 -19.52 8.45
CA LYS A 113 -13.60 -19.22 9.81
C LYS A 113 -14.52 -18.28 10.60
N ILE A 114 -15.13 -17.28 9.97
CA ILE A 114 -16.10 -16.39 10.62
C ILE A 114 -17.26 -17.19 11.22
N VAL A 115 -17.74 -18.22 10.50
CA VAL A 115 -18.81 -19.10 11.00
C VAL A 115 -18.36 -19.89 12.23
N GLU A 116 -17.16 -20.46 12.20
CA GLU A 116 -16.59 -21.19 13.34
C GLU A 116 -16.39 -20.28 14.57
N ILE A 117 -15.79 -19.11 14.36
CA ILE A 117 -15.54 -18.11 15.40
C ILE A 117 -16.87 -17.64 16.00
N SER A 118 -17.88 -17.35 15.18
CA SER A 118 -19.19 -16.92 15.68
C SER A 118 -19.85 -17.99 16.56
N LYS A 119 -19.66 -19.28 16.26
CA LYS A 119 -20.16 -20.39 17.12
C LYS A 119 -19.42 -20.46 18.46
N ALA A 120 -18.14 -20.11 18.50
CA ALA A 120 -17.35 -20.07 19.73
C ALA A 120 -17.73 -18.88 20.64
N PHE A 121 -18.36 -17.85 20.10
CA PHE A 121 -18.85 -16.68 20.83
C PHE A 121 -20.38 -16.53 20.69
N PRO A 122 -21.18 -17.45 21.26
CA PRO A 122 -22.62 -17.47 21.07
C PRO A 122 -23.28 -16.18 21.60
N GLY A 123 -24.25 -15.67 20.84
CA GLY A 123 -24.99 -14.46 21.20
C GLY A 123 -24.28 -13.14 20.87
N LYS A 124 -23.06 -13.18 20.31
CA LYS A 124 -22.31 -12.00 19.87
C LYS A 124 -22.14 -11.98 18.36
N LYS A 125 -22.30 -10.79 17.76
CA LYS A 125 -21.80 -10.54 16.40
C LYS A 125 -20.33 -10.16 16.46
N LEU A 126 -19.60 -10.49 15.40
CA LEU A 126 -18.21 -10.07 15.24
C LEU A 126 -18.16 -8.63 14.70
N VAL A 127 -17.13 -7.89 15.09
CA VAL A 127 -16.66 -6.69 14.37
C VAL A 127 -15.32 -7.06 13.76
N ILE A 128 -15.16 -6.86 12.46
CA ILE A 128 -13.87 -7.10 11.81
C ILE A 128 -13.02 -5.83 11.89
N VAL A 129 -11.77 -5.96 12.32
CA VAL A 129 -10.73 -4.93 12.17
C VAL A 129 -9.67 -5.52 11.25
N ALA A 130 -9.52 -4.94 10.07
CA ALA A 130 -8.67 -5.48 9.02
C ALA A 130 -7.64 -4.46 8.55
N HIS A 131 -6.41 -4.90 8.33
CA HIS A 131 -5.32 -4.08 7.81
C HIS A 131 -5.03 -4.42 6.35
N SER A 132 -4.71 -3.39 5.55
CA SER A 132 -4.23 -3.55 4.18
C SER A 132 -5.14 -4.49 3.35
N LYS A 133 -4.60 -5.47 2.63
CA LYS A 133 -5.37 -6.45 1.84
C LYS A 133 -6.47 -7.18 2.65
N GLY A 134 -6.31 -7.34 3.97
CA GLY A 134 -7.30 -7.98 4.83
C GLY A 134 -8.69 -7.35 4.76
N GLY A 135 -8.79 -6.05 4.48
CA GLY A 135 -10.07 -5.37 4.28
C GLY A 135 -10.79 -5.79 3.00
N VAL A 136 -10.03 -6.06 1.92
CA VAL A 136 -10.55 -6.59 0.66
C VAL A 136 -10.97 -8.06 0.83
N ASP A 137 -10.16 -8.86 1.54
CA ASP A 137 -10.49 -10.25 1.86
C ASP A 137 -11.77 -10.34 2.71
N SER A 138 -11.90 -9.46 3.71
CA SER A 138 -13.08 -9.34 4.56
C SER A 138 -14.32 -8.96 3.77
N GLN A 139 -14.24 -7.96 2.88
CA GLN A 139 -15.37 -7.60 2.02
C GLN A 139 -15.77 -8.78 1.13
N THR A 140 -14.81 -9.53 0.61
CA THR A 140 -15.07 -10.69 -0.24
C THR A 140 -15.80 -11.80 0.54
N ALA A 141 -15.36 -12.11 1.76
CA ALA A 141 -16.02 -13.07 2.64
C ALA A 141 -17.49 -12.72 2.90
N LEU A 142 -17.78 -11.44 3.18
CA LEU A 142 -19.13 -10.99 3.51
C LEU A 142 -20.04 -10.91 2.30
N VAL A 143 -19.56 -10.33 1.20
CA VAL A 143 -20.38 -10.03 0.02
C VAL A 143 -20.58 -11.28 -0.83
N HIS A 144 -19.51 -12.02 -1.13
CA HIS A 144 -19.51 -13.11 -2.10
C HIS A 144 -19.63 -14.50 -1.47
N TYR A 145 -19.19 -14.68 -0.22
CA TYR A 145 -19.22 -15.97 0.47
C TYR A 145 -20.22 -16.05 1.64
N GLY A 146 -21.13 -15.07 1.75
CA GLY A 146 -22.31 -15.17 2.60
C GLY A 146 -22.04 -15.06 4.11
N ALA A 147 -20.87 -14.59 4.53
CA ALA A 147 -20.54 -14.42 5.94
C ALA A 147 -21.22 -13.20 6.61
N TYR A 148 -21.92 -12.35 5.84
CA TYR A 148 -22.57 -11.12 6.31
C TYR A 148 -23.46 -11.27 7.57
N PRO A 149 -24.19 -12.38 7.83
CA PRO A 149 -25.06 -12.47 9.00
C PRO A 149 -24.30 -12.47 10.34
N TYR A 150 -23.07 -12.98 10.35
CA TYR A 150 -22.26 -13.20 11.55
C TYR A 150 -21.46 -11.96 11.98
N VAL A 151 -21.33 -11.00 11.08
CA VAL A 151 -20.59 -9.76 11.28
C VAL A 151 -21.57 -8.61 11.44
N SER A 152 -21.22 -7.65 12.29
CA SER A 152 -21.97 -6.40 12.44
C SER A 152 -21.51 -5.40 11.38
N HIS A 153 -20.23 -5.07 11.38
CA HIS A 153 -19.58 -4.17 10.44
C HIS A 153 -18.07 -4.42 10.38
N VAL A 154 -17.41 -3.76 9.43
CA VAL A 154 -15.97 -3.86 9.18
C VAL A 154 -15.31 -2.50 9.38
N ILE A 155 -14.14 -2.50 10.00
CA ILE A 155 -13.22 -1.37 10.08
C ILE A 155 -11.99 -1.74 9.26
N THR A 156 -11.66 -0.94 8.25
CA THR A 156 -10.47 -1.15 7.42
C THR A 156 -9.42 -0.07 7.69
N LEU A 157 -8.17 -0.50 7.80
CA LEU A 157 -7.01 0.33 8.13
C LEU A 157 -6.04 0.29 6.96
N GLY A 158 -6.04 1.34 6.12
CA GLY A 158 -5.17 1.43 4.94
C GLY A 158 -5.48 0.40 3.84
N SER A 159 -6.71 -0.12 3.73
CA SER A 159 -7.03 -1.19 2.78
C SER A 159 -7.14 -0.72 1.33
N PRO A 160 -6.42 -1.30 0.35
CA PRO A 160 -6.42 -0.86 -1.04
C PRO A 160 -7.68 -1.32 -1.80
N HIS A 161 -8.85 -0.75 -1.52
CA HIS A 161 -10.12 -1.09 -2.16
C HIS A 161 -10.15 -0.84 -3.68
N HIS A 162 -9.25 0.01 -4.18
CA HIS A 162 -9.00 0.23 -5.61
C HIS A 162 -7.61 -0.23 -6.07
N GLY A 163 -6.96 -1.09 -5.29
CA GLY A 163 -5.61 -1.60 -5.57
C GLY A 163 -4.49 -0.63 -5.21
N SER A 164 -3.25 -1.03 -5.47
CA SER A 164 -2.06 -0.21 -5.26
C SER A 164 -1.26 -0.07 -6.55
N GLN A 165 -0.85 1.16 -6.86
CA GLN A 165 0.04 1.43 -7.99
C GLN A 165 1.43 0.79 -7.80
N LEU A 166 1.80 0.47 -6.56
CA LEU A 166 3.02 -0.28 -6.28
C LEU A 166 2.87 -1.75 -6.68
N ALA A 167 1.66 -2.33 -6.64
CA ALA A 167 1.40 -3.65 -7.23
C ALA A 167 1.52 -3.59 -8.75
N ASP A 168 1.04 -2.53 -9.40
CA ASP A 168 1.28 -2.32 -10.84
C ASP A 168 2.79 -2.23 -11.13
N LEU A 169 3.55 -1.49 -10.29
CA LEU A 169 5.01 -1.36 -10.41
C LEU A 169 5.70 -2.73 -10.30
N ALA A 170 5.34 -3.56 -9.33
CA ALA A 170 5.93 -4.88 -9.13
C ALA A 170 5.74 -5.82 -10.34
N TYR A 171 4.67 -5.63 -11.12
CA TYR A 171 4.40 -6.39 -12.34
C TYR A 171 4.92 -5.72 -13.62
N SER A 172 5.55 -4.55 -13.52
CA SER A 172 6.17 -3.85 -14.66
C SER A 172 7.36 -4.60 -15.24
N ASP A 173 7.72 -4.27 -16.48
CA ASP A 173 8.87 -4.92 -17.16
C ASP A 173 10.20 -4.68 -16.45
N TRP A 174 10.33 -3.55 -15.73
CA TRP A 174 11.55 -3.18 -15.03
C TRP A 174 11.70 -3.87 -13.66
N ALA A 175 10.57 -4.12 -12.98
CA ALA A 175 10.56 -4.70 -11.62
C ALA A 175 10.24 -6.19 -11.61
N GLY A 176 9.66 -6.72 -12.69
CA GLY A 176 9.06 -8.04 -12.73
C GLY A 176 10.03 -9.17 -12.33
N TRP A 177 11.30 -9.13 -12.74
CA TRP A 177 12.27 -10.15 -12.31
C TRP A 177 12.58 -10.09 -10.81
N LEU A 178 12.51 -8.89 -10.20
CA LEU A 178 12.95 -8.65 -8.83
C LEU A 178 11.82 -9.11 -7.92
N ALA A 179 10.60 -8.70 -8.28
CA ALA A 179 9.38 -9.22 -7.69
C ALA A 179 9.28 -10.75 -7.79
N ASP A 180 9.69 -11.37 -8.91
CA ASP A 180 9.75 -12.83 -9.01
C ASP A 180 10.83 -13.41 -8.08
N LEU A 181 12.03 -12.84 -8.09
CA LEU A 181 13.20 -13.33 -7.35
C LEU A 181 13.00 -13.28 -5.83
N ILE A 182 12.34 -12.24 -5.32
CA ILE A 182 12.05 -12.07 -3.88
C ILE A 182 10.70 -12.68 -3.47
N GLY A 183 9.99 -13.34 -4.39
CA GLY A 183 8.74 -14.06 -4.12
C GLY A 183 7.49 -13.19 -4.00
N TYR A 184 7.52 -11.96 -4.50
CA TYR A 184 6.41 -10.99 -4.42
C TYR A 184 5.37 -11.14 -5.54
N LYS A 185 5.67 -11.85 -6.63
CA LYS A 185 4.67 -12.20 -7.66
C LYS A 185 3.78 -13.37 -7.24
N THR A 186 2.86 -13.07 -6.35
CA THR A 186 1.86 -14.00 -5.83
C THR A 186 0.48 -13.70 -6.38
N GLU A 187 -0.49 -14.59 -6.17
CA GLU A 187 -1.89 -14.30 -6.52
C GLU A 187 -2.44 -13.14 -5.67
N GLY A 188 -1.95 -13.00 -4.43
CA GLY A 188 -2.27 -11.88 -3.56
C GLY A 188 -1.88 -10.55 -4.19
N THR A 189 -0.61 -10.38 -4.58
CA THR A 189 -0.13 -9.14 -5.22
C THR A 189 -0.78 -8.92 -6.59
N TYR A 190 -0.95 -9.98 -7.38
CA TYR A 190 -1.63 -9.90 -8.68
C TYR A 190 -3.01 -9.27 -8.56
N SER A 191 -3.79 -9.70 -7.58
CA SER A 191 -5.15 -9.20 -7.34
C SER A 191 -5.18 -7.74 -6.88
N MET A 192 -4.08 -7.22 -6.30
CA MET A 192 -4.01 -5.83 -5.82
C MET A 192 -3.59 -4.82 -6.90
N GLN A 193 -3.30 -5.25 -8.13
CA GLN A 193 -3.12 -4.33 -9.25
C GLN A 193 -4.39 -3.49 -9.47
N THR A 194 -4.21 -2.21 -9.81
CA THR A 194 -5.33 -1.24 -9.81
C THR A 194 -6.43 -1.63 -10.81
N SER A 195 -6.05 -2.16 -11.97
CA SER A 195 -6.99 -2.64 -12.97
C SER A 195 -7.77 -3.89 -12.55
N TYR A 196 -7.13 -4.83 -11.84
CA TYR A 196 -7.84 -6.01 -11.30
C TYR A 196 -8.80 -5.59 -10.18
N MET A 197 -8.40 -4.68 -9.31
CA MET A 197 -9.30 -4.15 -8.28
C MET A 197 -10.46 -3.35 -8.87
N ASN A 198 -10.28 -2.67 -10.00
CA ASN A 198 -11.41 -2.07 -10.72
C ASN A 198 -12.41 -3.09 -11.24
N TYR A 199 -11.94 -4.22 -11.77
CA TYR A 199 -12.83 -5.33 -12.10
C TYR A 199 -13.57 -5.82 -10.86
N PHE A 200 -12.86 -6.04 -9.76
CA PHE A 200 -13.46 -6.44 -8.50
C PHE A 200 -14.53 -5.45 -8.02
N ARG A 201 -14.30 -4.13 -8.13
CA ARG A 201 -15.33 -3.10 -7.85
C ARG A 201 -16.55 -3.25 -8.75
N SER A 202 -16.35 -3.45 -10.06
CA SER A 202 -17.46 -3.56 -11.02
C SER A 202 -18.47 -4.67 -10.69
N ILE A 203 -17.97 -5.80 -10.17
CA ILE A 203 -18.82 -6.96 -9.81
C ILE A 203 -19.24 -6.98 -8.34
N THR A 204 -18.50 -6.29 -7.45
CA THR A 204 -18.79 -6.29 -6.00
C THR A 204 -19.75 -5.16 -5.63
N ASP A 205 -19.59 -3.98 -6.23
CA ASP A 205 -20.34 -2.78 -5.86
C ASP A 205 -21.81 -2.84 -6.32
N SER A 206 -22.11 -3.75 -7.25
CA SER A 206 -23.45 -4.09 -7.74
C SER A 206 -24.03 -5.34 -7.08
N HIS A 207 -23.27 -6.03 -6.22
CA HIS A 207 -23.70 -7.29 -5.62
C HIS A 207 -24.83 -7.09 -4.58
N ALA A 208 -25.79 -8.00 -4.53
CA ALA A 208 -26.97 -7.89 -3.65
C ALA A 208 -26.65 -7.81 -2.15
N ASN A 209 -25.47 -8.32 -1.75
CA ASN A 209 -25.01 -8.31 -0.36
C ASN A 209 -24.13 -7.10 0.01
N VAL A 210 -23.81 -6.21 -0.94
CA VAL A 210 -22.79 -5.17 -0.73
C VAL A 210 -23.11 -4.23 0.44
N SER A 211 -24.39 -3.98 0.71
CA SER A 211 -24.86 -3.09 1.79
C SER A 211 -25.32 -3.83 3.05
N LYS A 212 -25.08 -5.14 3.17
CA LYS A 212 -25.54 -5.94 4.33
C LYS A 212 -24.75 -5.67 5.60
N ASN A 213 -23.51 -5.19 5.48
CA ASN A 213 -22.67 -4.73 6.57
C ASN A 213 -22.14 -3.33 6.27
N LYS A 214 -22.04 -2.48 7.30
CA LYS A 214 -21.35 -1.21 7.17
C LYS A 214 -19.83 -1.42 7.07
N ILE A 215 -19.15 -0.52 6.37
CA ILE A 215 -17.68 -0.48 6.27
C ILE A 215 -17.22 0.92 6.68
N TYR A 216 -16.30 1.00 7.63
CA TYR A 216 -15.66 2.23 8.06
C TYR A 216 -14.19 2.18 7.67
N THR A 217 -13.70 3.16 6.93
CA THR A 217 -12.32 3.17 6.43
C THR A 217 -11.49 4.26 7.09
N PHE A 218 -10.24 3.93 7.41
CA PHE A 218 -9.22 4.86 7.88
C PHE A 218 -8.04 4.85 6.90
N ALA A 219 -7.51 6.03 6.58
CA ALA A 219 -6.42 6.19 5.64
C ALA A 219 -5.27 6.98 6.25
N GLY A 220 -4.04 6.63 5.87
CA GLY A 220 -2.85 7.38 6.21
C GLY A 220 -2.43 8.36 5.09
N ASP A 221 -1.83 9.49 5.47
CA ASP A 221 -1.14 10.42 4.57
C ASP A 221 0.31 10.77 5.04
N GLY A 222 0.82 10.07 6.04
CA GLY A 222 2.03 10.42 6.80
C GLY A 222 3.27 9.61 6.45
N TRP A 223 3.75 9.70 5.21
CA TRP A 223 4.91 8.93 4.72
C TRP A 223 6.28 9.64 4.85
N HIS A 224 6.29 10.96 5.08
CA HIS A 224 7.51 11.78 5.01
C HIS A 224 8.52 11.56 6.15
N ASP A 225 8.04 11.27 7.36
CA ASP A 225 8.87 11.05 8.57
C ASP A 225 8.97 9.57 8.94
N SER A 226 8.72 8.68 7.97
CA SER A 226 8.64 7.23 8.17
C SER A 226 9.96 6.51 7.86
N SER A 227 9.97 5.18 7.94
CA SER A 227 11.11 4.37 7.51
C SER A 227 11.35 4.51 6.00
N PRO A 228 12.61 4.29 5.52
CA PRO A 228 12.95 4.36 4.10
C PRO A 228 11.96 3.69 3.13
N ILE A 229 11.39 2.53 3.48
CA ILE A 229 10.40 1.82 2.63
C ILE A 229 9.16 2.69 2.37
N TYR A 230 8.56 3.25 3.41
CA TYR A 230 7.36 4.07 3.30
C TYR A 230 7.65 5.44 2.67
N LEU A 231 8.85 5.98 2.90
CA LEU A 231 9.29 7.21 2.27
C LEU A 231 9.32 7.07 0.74
N ILE A 232 9.93 5.99 0.23
CA ILE A 232 10.05 5.78 -1.22
C ILE A 232 8.73 5.35 -1.84
N GLY A 233 8.03 4.41 -1.23
CA GLY A 233 6.69 4.04 -1.67
C GLY A 233 5.79 5.28 -1.72
N GLY A 234 5.87 6.13 -0.70
CA GLY A 234 5.07 7.34 -0.61
C GLY A 234 5.45 8.42 -1.61
N LEU A 235 6.75 8.55 -1.88
CA LEU A 235 7.25 9.43 -2.93
C LEU A 235 6.79 8.97 -4.32
N TYR A 236 6.88 7.66 -4.63
CA TYR A 236 6.36 7.11 -5.87
C TYR A 236 4.84 7.32 -5.98
N LEU A 237 4.12 7.14 -4.87
CA LEU A 237 2.67 7.27 -4.83
C LEU A 237 2.17 8.71 -4.84
N SER A 238 2.99 9.68 -4.44
CA SER A 238 2.63 11.10 -4.32
C SER A 238 2.05 11.69 -5.61
N LYS A 239 2.52 11.19 -6.77
CA LYS A 239 2.03 11.56 -8.09
C LYS A 239 0.61 11.08 -8.41
N PHE A 240 0.10 10.13 -7.62
CA PHE A 240 -1.28 9.63 -7.69
C PHE A 240 -2.16 10.22 -6.59
N GLY A 241 -1.59 10.95 -5.62
CA GLY A 241 -2.28 11.63 -4.52
C GLY A 241 -1.65 11.35 -3.15
N SER A 242 -2.24 11.93 -2.09
CA SER A 242 -1.90 11.62 -0.69
C SER A 242 -1.98 10.12 -0.43
N ASN A 243 -1.08 9.59 0.40
CA ASN A 243 -0.89 8.15 0.57
C ASN A 243 -0.14 7.84 1.88
N ASP A 244 -0.16 6.59 2.32
CA ASP A 244 0.49 6.13 3.55
C ASP A 244 1.84 5.45 3.31
N GLY A 245 2.43 5.60 2.13
CA GLY A 245 3.62 4.87 1.69
C GLY A 245 3.32 3.60 0.88
N VAL A 246 2.11 3.02 0.98
CA VAL A 246 1.74 1.78 0.27
C VAL A 246 0.41 1.92 -0.49
N VAL A 247 -0.52 2.68 0.06
CA VAL A 247 -1.88 2.85 -0.43
C VAL A 247 -2.22 4.34 -0.49
N THR A 248 -2.76 4.77 -1.62
CA THR A 248 -3.27 6.15 -1.74
C THR A 248 -4.55 6.31 -0.92
N VAL A 249 -4.77 7.49 -0.34
CA VAL A 249 -5.99 7.82 0.43
C VAL A 249 -7.26 7.54 -0.38
N THR A 250 -7.23 7.80 -1.68
CA THR A 250 -8.36 7.47 -2.58
C THR A 250 -8.59 5.97 -2.69
N SER A 251 -7.53 5.15 -2.77
CA SER A 251 -7.69 3.69 -2.79
C SER A 251 -8.08 3.12 -1.43
N ALA A 252 -7.68 3.77 -0.34
CA ALA A 252 -8.08 3.41 1.02
C ALA A 252 -9.59 3.62 1.28
N HIS A 253 -10.28 4.42 0.46
CA HIS A 253 -11.72 4.61 0.55
C HIS A 253 -12.47 3.43 -0.06
N ASN A 254 -13.44 2.89 0.67
CA ASN A 254 -14.39 1.93 0.12
C ASN A 254 -15.58 2.68 -0.51
N PRO A 255 -15.93 2.45 -1.79
CA PRO A 255 -17.05 3.14 -2.46
C PRO A 255 -18.43 2.97 -1.80
N LYS A 256 -18.59 1.95 -0.96
CA LYS A 256 -19.82 1.64 -0.23
C LYS A 256 -19.66 1.78 1.29
N GLY A 257 -18.53 2.31 1.73
CA GLY A 257 -18.22 2.57 3.13
C GLY A 257 -18.21 4.06 3.45
N THR A 258 -17.76 4.36 4.66
CA THR A 258 -17.57 5.71 5.19
C THR A 258 -16.09 5.92 5.47
N MET A 259 -15.45 6.88 4.79
CA MET A 259 -14.14 7.39 5.22
C MET A 259 -14.29 8.12 6.55
N VAL A 260 -13.83 7.49 7.64
CA VAL A 260 -13.95 8.06 8.98
C VAL A 260 -12.88 9.10 9.23
N LYS A 261 -11.63 8.79 8.88
CA LYS A 261 -10.51 9.69 9.13
C LYS A 261 -9.34 9.43 8.19
N ILE A 262 -8.75 10.53 7.74
CA ILE A 262 -7.42 10.58 7.13
C ILE A 262 -6.50 11.20 8.19
N GLY A 263 -5.33 10.60 8.42
CA GLY A 263 -4.39 11.11 9.41
C GLY A 263 -2.94 10.85 9.04
N PRO A 264 -1.99 11.49 9.76
CA PRO A 264 -0.58 11.46 9.46
C PRO A 264 0.06 10.14 9.91
N TRP A 265 -0.38 9.05 9.29
CA TRP A 265 0.08 7.70 9.53
C TRP A 265 0.67 7.15 8.25
N ASP A 266 1.81 6.47 8.37
CA ASP A 266 2.26 5.54 7.34
C ASP A 266 1.48 4.22 7.45
N HIS A 267 1.73 3.30 6.51
CA HIS A 267 1.02 2.03 6.43
C HIS A 267 1.28 1.09 7.61
N LYS A 268 2.36 1.30 8.37
CA LYS A 268 2.63 0.60 9.63
C LYS A 268 1.80 1.20 10.76
N VAL A 269 1.86 2.52 10.93
CA VAL A 269 1.23 3.21 12.05
C VAL A 269 -0.31 3.15 11.96
N VAL A 270 -0.88 3.12 10.74
CA VAL A 270 -2.34 3.09 10.53
C VAL A 270 -3.04 1.86 11.12
N HIS A 271 -2.30 0.82 11.51
CA HIS A 271 -2.87 -0.34 12.20
C HIS A 271 -2.40 -0.54 13.64
N ASN A 272 -1.57 0.37 14.18
CA ASN A 272 -1.07 0.29 15.56
C ASN A 272 -2.12 0.66 16.61
N GLY A 273 -2.15 -0.09 17.71
CA GLY A 273 -3.10 0.07 18.81
C GLY A 273 -3.10 1.46 19.45
N THR A 274 -1.97 1.90 20.01
CA THR A 274 -1.87 3.20 20.70
C THR A 274 -2.43 4.38 19.87
N PRO A 275 -2.01 4.60 18.60
CA PRO A 275 -2.52 5.71 17.81
C PRO A 275 -3.95 5.50 17.29
N MET A 276 -4.36 4.27 16.98
CA MET A 276 -5.60 4.02 16.23
C MET A 276 -6.76 3.55 17.10
N PHE A 277 -6.52 2.82 18.18
CA PHE A 277 -7.58 2.26 19.01
C PHE A 277 -8.57 3.33 19.52
N PRO A 278 -8.12 4.50 20.03
CA PRO A 278 -9.05 5.55 20.46
C PRO A 278 -9.95 6.07 19.33
N LEU A 279 -9.48 6.00 18.07
CA LEU A 279 -10.18 6.47 16.88
C LEU A 279 -11.19 5.44 16.37
N ILE A 280 -10.86 4.16 16.44
CA ILE A 280 -11.77 3.08 16.02
C ILE A 280 -12.78 2.70 17.11
N LYS A 281 -12.47 2.94 18.39
CA LYS A 281 -13.31 2.55 19.53
C LYS A 281 -14.78 3.02 19.44
N PRO A 282 -15.09 4.26 19.01
CA PRO A 282 -16.48 4.68 18.80
C PRO A 282 -17.22 3.84 17.75
N TYR A 283 -16.49 3.27 16.81
CA TYR A 283 -17.01 2.41 15.75
C TYR A 283 -16.99 0.93 16.13
N LEU A 284 -16.39 0.53 17.26
CA LEU A 284 -16.41 -0.87 17.71
C LEU A 284 -17.78 -1.27 18.30
N ALA A 285 -18.62 -0.34 18.76
CA ALA A 285 -19.94 -0.67 19.34
C ALA A 285 -21.08 -0.50 18.32
N ALA A 286 -21.98 -1.49 18.24
CA ALA A 286 -23.06 -1.54 17.24
C ALA A 286 -24.06 -0.36 17.29
N SER A 287 -24.26 0.26 18.45
CA SER A 287 -25.13 1.43 18.64
C SER A 287 -24.38 2.78 18.57
N ALA A 288 -23.07 2.79 18.81
CA ALA A 288 -22.27 4.02 18.84
C ALA A 288 -21.87 4.50 17.44
N GLY A 289 -21.75 3.61 16.45
CA GLY A 289 -21.54 4.01 15.06
C GLY A 289 -22.66 4.90 14.50
N LEU A 290 -23.91 4.69 14.92
CA LEU A 290 -25.05 5.54 14.54
C LEU A 290 -25.04 6.91 15.25
N ALA A 291 -24.57 6.98 16.49
CA ALA A 291 -24.46 8.24 17.25
C ALA A 291 -23.22 9.06 16.85
N ALA A 292 -22.08 8.41 16.59
CA ALA A 292 -20.86 9.05 16.10
C ALA A 292 -21.03 9.59 14.66
N GLU A 293 -21.79 8.90 13.80
CA GLU A 293 -22.24 9.43 12.50
C GLU A 293 -23.15 10.66 12.67
N ALA A 294 -24.01 10.69 13.70
CA ALA A 294 -24.92 11.81 13.96
C ALA A 294 -24.22 13.04 14.58
N GLU A 295 -23.22 12.85 15.46
CA GLU A 295 -22.44 13.94 16.05
C GLU A 295 -21.29 14.44 15.13
N GLY A 296 -20.80 13.60 14.21
CA GLY A 296 -19.81 13.97 13.19
C GLY A 296 -20.40 14.67 11.96
N GLY A 297 -21.72 14.84 11.90
CA GLY A 297 -22.46 15.47 10.80
C GLY A 297 -22.27 16.98 10.68
N SER A 298 -21.02 17.47 10.57
CA SER A 298 -20.70 18.77 9.93
C SER A 298 -19.21 19.03 9.71
N ALA A 299 -18.30 18.15 10.14
CA ALA A 299 -16.85 18.39 10.01
C ALA A 299 -16.22 17.43 8.98
N GLY A 300 -16.12 17.88 7.72
CA GLY A 300 -15.17 17.30 6.76
C GLY A 300 -15.70 16.30 5.76
N GLN A 301 -16.96 16.38 5.32
CA GLN A 301 -17.36 15.77 4.04
C GLN A 301 -16.84 16.63 2.88
N SER A 302 -15.52 16.68 2.68
CA SER A 302 -15.02 16.83 1.31
C SER A 302 -15.08 15.43 0.70
N ALA A 303 -16.26 15.06 0.21
CA ALA A 303 -16.35 14.01 -0.80
C ALA A 303 -15.55 14.53 -2.01
N ALA A 304 -14.24 14.26 -2.02
CA ALA A 304 -13.47 14.34 -3.24
C ALA A 304 -14.23 13.46 -4.22
N ARG A 305 -14.76 14.05 -5.31
CA ARG A 305 -15.35 13.29 -6.42
C ARG A 305 -14.44 12.10 -6.67
N GLU A 306 -14.97 10.90 -6.44
CA GLU A 306 -14.26 9.64 -6.64
C GLU A 306 -13.91 9.50 -8.12
N THR A 307 -12.77 10.06 -8.52
CA THR A 307 -12.15 9.70 -9.79
C THR A 307 -11.53 8.32 -9.56
N ASN A 308 -11.92 7.34 -10.37
CA ASN A 308 -11.26 6.04 -10.39
C ASN A 308 -9.74 6.26 -10.52
N PRO A 309 -8.86 5.56 -9.77
CA PRO A 309 -7.42 5.68 -9.95
C PRO A 309 -6.96 5.49 -11.40
N LEU A 310 -7.69 4.71 -12.21
CA LEU A 310 -7.44 4.58 -13.66
C LEU A 310 -7.76 5.83 -14.49
N ASP A 311 -8.68 6.67 -14.04
CA ASP A 311 -9.06 7.92 -14.70
C ASP A 311 -8.10 9.07 -14.38
N ARG A 312 -7.19 8.88 -13.39
CA ARG A 312 -6.18 9.87 -13.05
C ARG A 312 -5.07 9.88 -14.09
N VAL A 313 -4.79 11.07 -14.59
CA VAL A 313 -3.63 11.36 -15.42
C VAL A 313 -2.36 11.08 -14.62
N GLN A 314 -1.48 10.23 -15.14
CA GLN A 314 -0.18 9.97 -14.52
C GLN A 314 0.84 11.00 -15.01
N PRO A 315 1.46 11.80 -14.11
CA PRO A 315 2.50 12.74 -14.49
C PRO A 315 3.85 12.02 -14.72
N GLY A 316 4.69 12.60 -15.58
CA GLY A 316 6.02 12.09 -15.93
C GLY A 316 7.10 12.53 -14.95
N SER A 317 6.96 12.17 -13.68
CA SER A 317 7.89 12.58 -12.62
C SER A 317 8.94 11.54 -12.24
N THR A 318 8.89 10.34 -12.84
CA THR A 318 9.71 9.20 -12.42
C THR A 318 10.45 8.61 -13.62
N LEU A 319 11.65 8.09 -13.38
CA LEU A 319 12.34 7.15 -14.25
C LEU A 319 12.43 5.80 -13.53
N ILE A 320 12.18 4.72 -14.26
CA ILE A 320 12.28 3.36 -13.74
C ILE A 320 13.22 2.58 -14.65
N ARG A 321 14.21 1.92 -14.05
CA ARG A 321 15.20 1.07 -14.71
C ARG A 321 15.44 -0.16 -13.87
N GLY A 322 16.00 -1.21 -14.45
CA GLY A 322 16.36 -2.40 -13.70
C GLY A 322 17.09 -3.39 -14.58
N GLY A 323 17.69 -4.38 -13.93
CA GLY A 323 18.43 -5.44 -14.61
C GLY A 323 18.55 -6.69 -13.76
N LYS A 324 18.90 -7.80 -14.42
CA LYS A 324 19.72 -8.83 -13.79
C LYS A 324 21.19 -8.43 -13.92
N HIS A 325 22.00 -8.81 -12.95
CA HIS A 325 23.44 -8.57 -12.95
C HIS A 325 24.19 -9.77 -12.38
N GLU A 326 25.45 -9.95 -12.79
CA GLU A 326 26.33 -11.01 -12.27
C GLU A 326 27.15 -10.54 -11.05
N SER A 327 27.64 -9.30 -11.07
CA SER A 327 28.49 -8.74 -10.00
C SER A 327 28.43 -7.23 -9.91
N ILE A 328 28.28 -6.56 -11.05
CA ILE A 328 28.14 -5.10 -11.13
C ILE A 328 26.88 -4.80 -11.92
N ALA A 329 26.03 -3.98 -11.33
CA ALA A 329 24.89 -3.37 -11.99
C ALA A 329 25.19 -1.90 -12.28
N VAL A 330 24.84 -1.44 -13.48
CA VAL A 330 25.04 -0.06 -13.92
C VAL A 330 23.76 0.44 -14.54
N GLU A 331 23.23 1.53 -14.01
CA GLU A 331 22.10 2.25 -14.58
C GLU A 331 22.51 3.68 -14.91
N ARG A 332 21.98 4.18 -16.02
CA ARG A 332 22.18 5.56 -16.47
C ARG A 332 20.86 6.29 -16.49
N PHE A 333 20.90 7.56 -16.13
CA PHE A 333 19.73 8.42 -16.16
C PHE A 333 20.07 9.85 -16.51
N LEU A 334 19.19 10.51 -17.27
CA LEU A 334 19.32 11.92 -17.61
C LEU A 334 18.71 12.82 -16.54
N VAL A 335 19.38 13.95 -16.27
CA VAL A 335 18.88 15.06 -15.47
C VAL A 335 18.77 16.29 -16.37
N GLU A 336 17.56 16.82 -16.53
CA GLU A 336 17.31 18.03 -17.31
C GLU A 336 17.68 19.32 -16.57
N ASN A 337 17.51 20.48 -17.21
CA ASN A 337 17.76 21.77 -16.57
C ASN A 337 16.77 22.06 -15.42
N ASP A 338 17.24 22.82 -14.44
CA ASP A 338 16.45 23.38 -13.34
C ASP A 338 15.76 22.34 -12.42
N VAL A 339 16.26 21.11 -12.39
CA VAL A 339 15.82 20.08 -11.43
C VAL A 339 16.19 20.52 -10.01
N ARG A 340 15.19 20.60 -9.13
CA ARG A 340 15.37 21.03 -7.74
C ARG A 340 16.04 19.94 -6.91
N SER A 341 15.62 18.70 -7.10
CA SER A 341 16.24 17.52 -6.51
C SER A 341 15.89 16.26 -7.30
N ILE A 342 16.75 15.25 -7.16
CA ILE A 342 16.43 13.87 -7.49
C ILE A 342 16.48 13.04 -6.22
N THR A 343 15.50 12.18 -6.05
CA THR A 343 15.54 11.12 -5.04
C THR A 343 15.57 9.81 -5.78
N PHE A 344 16.53 8.96 -5.51
CA PHE A 344 16.55 7.62 -6.08
C PHE A 344 16.51 6.57 -5.00
N ASP A 345 15.96 5.43 -5.39
CA ASP A 345 15.97 4.22 -4.60
C ASP A 345 16.46 3.06 -5.45
N TRP A 346 17.47 2.38 -4.94
CA TRP A 346 18.02 1.16 -5.50
C TRP A 346 17.55 -0.03 -4.67
N ILE A 347 16.60 -0.78 -5.24
CA ILE A 347 16.09 -2.01 -4.64
C ILE A 347 16.84 -3.20 -5.24
N ALA A 348 17.36 -4.08 -4.40
CA ALA A 348 18.01 -5.31 -4.82
C ALA A 348 17.61 -6.50 -3.95
N ASP A 349 17.84 -7.71 -4.42
CA ASP A 349 17.60 -8.96 -3.67
C ASP A 349 18.61 -9.20 -2.52
N GLN A 350 19.61 -8.34 -2.41
CA GLN A 350 20.67 -8.35 -1.41
C GLN A 350 21.16 -6.91 -1.16
N PRO A 351 21.75 -6.60 0.01
CA PRO A 351 22.35 -5.29 0.23
C PRO A 351 23.54 -5.10 -0.72
N ALA A 352 23.62 -3.93 -1.35
CA ALA A 352 24.77 -3.56 -2.17
C ALA A 352 25.98 -3.28 -1.28
N ASP A 353 27.15 -3.79 -1.66
CA ASP A 353 28.39 -3.53 -0.90
C ASP A 353 28.86 -2.08 -1.05
N ARG A 354 28.58 -1.50 -2.22
CA ARG A 354 28.90 -0.12 -2.56
C ARG A 354 27.92 0.38 -3.61
N LEU A 355 27.39 1.57 -3.36
CA LEU A 355 26.63 2.33 -4.34
C LEU A 355 27.42 3.61 -4.70
N GLU A 356 27.86 3.71 -5.96
CA GLU A 356 28.67 4.80 -6.47
C GLU A 356 27.87 5.60 -7.49
N LEU A 357 27.73 6.89 -7.23
CA LEU A 357 27.07 7.83 -8.15
C LEU A 357 28.13 8.64 -8.88
N ILE A 358 28.05 8.65 -10.20
CA ILE A 358 28.98 9.36 -11.08
C ILE A 358 28.21 10.52 -11.72
N ALA A 359 28.67 11.73 -11.45
CA ALA A 359 28.12 12.97 -12.00
C ALA A 359 28.47 13.14 -13.49
N PRO A 360 27.78 14.01 -14.23
CA PRO A 360 28.05 14.26 -15.65
C PRO A 360 29.48 14.71 -15.94
N ASN A 361 30.12 15.39 -14.97
CA ASN A 361 31.50 15.84 -15.04
C ASN A 361 32.54 14.72 -14.76
N GLY A 362 32.08 13.49 -14.46
CA GLY A 362 32.91 12.33 -14.13
C GLY A 362 33.28 12.20 -12.65
N GLU A 363 32.87 13.14 -11.79
CA GLU A 363 33.09 13.07 -10.35
C GLU A 363 32.34 11.89 -9.75
N LYS A 364 33.08 11.05 -9.03
CA LYS A 364 32.56 9.86 -8.34
C LYS A 364 32.26 10.21 -6.90
N ARG A 365 31.04 9.96 -6.47
CA ARG A 365 30.56 10.20 -5.10
C ARG A 365 30.07 8.88 -4.51
N THR A 366 30.66 8.48 -3.38
CA THR A 366 30.05 7.46 -2.53
C THR A 366 28.88 8.11 -1.82
N LEU A 367 27.69 7.53 -1.99
CA LEU A 367 26.49 8.05 -1.37
C LEU A 367 26.36 7.54 0.06
N ASP A 368 25.97 8.42 0.98
CA ASP A 368 25.47 8.01 2.28
C ASP A 368 24.05 7.47 2.07
N VAL A 369 23.93 6.15 1.95
CA VAL A 369 22.67 5.47 1.66
C VAL A 369 22.04 4.95 2.94
N LYS A 370 20.74 5.21 3.09
CA LYS A 370 19.94 4.50 4.09
C LYS A 370 19.61 3.12 3.54
N VAL A 371 19.96 2.07 4.29
CA VAL A 371 19.73 0.68 3.91
C VAL A 371 18.67 0.08 4.82
N GLU A 372 17.62 -0.47 4.23
CA GLU A 372 16.52 -1.14 4.93
C GLU A 372 16.05 -2.34 4.12
N GLN A 373 15.76 -3.46 4.80
CA GLN A 373 15.13 -4.61 4.15
C GLN A 373 13.61 -4.47 4.22
N ASP A 374 12.96 -4.51 3.06
CA ASP A 374 11.53 -4.38 2.90
C ASP A 374 10.79 -5.55 3.55
N GLN A 375 9.80 -5.22 4.38
CA GLN A 375 8.89 -6.16 5.03
C GLN A 375 7.46 -6.08 4.47
N GLU A 376 7.21 -5.15 3.55
CA GLU A 376 5.90 -4.79 3.01
C GLU A 376 5.86 -5.06 1.49
N LEU A 377 6.43 -4.16 0.68
CA LEU A 377 6.13 -4.06 -0.75
C LEU A 377 7.02 -4.98 -1.59
N PHE A 378 8.31 -4.93 -1.43
CA PHE A 378 9.26 -5.83 -2.06
C PHE A 378 9.80 -6.75 -0.99
N LYS A 379 8.93 -7.45 -0.25
CA LYS A 379 9.32 -8.29 0.89
C LYS A 379 10.62 -9.06 0.61
N ASN A 380 11.61 -8.89 1.49
CA ASN A 380 13.00 -9.38 1.41
C ASN A 380 13.98 -8.56 0.54
N GLY A 381 13.51 -7.61 -0.26
CA GLY A 381 14.31 -6.68 -1.04
C GLY A 381 14.98 -5.62 -0.16
N TRP A 382 16.12 -5.12 -0.59
CA TRP A 382 16.95 -4.16 0.13
C TRP A 382 16.91 -2.81 -0.57
N HIS A 383 16.34 -1.82 0.10
CA HIS A 383 16.27 -0.43 -0.37
C HIS A 383 17.56 0.30 -0.04
N HIS A 384 18.05 1.09 -0.99
CA HIS A 384 19.19 1.99 -0.81
C HIS A 384 18.79 3.35 -1.37
N THR A 385 18.42 4.24 -0.45
CA THR A 385 17.83 5.53 -0.79
C THR A 385 18.83 6.66 -0.60
N ALA A 386 18.86 7.60 -1.54
CA ALA A 386 19.56 8.86 -1.38
C ALA A 386 18.92 10.01 -2.19
N VAL A 387 19.20 11.23 -1.75
CA VAL A 387 18.70 12.48 -2.34
C VAL A 387 19.89 13.30 -2.82
N VAL A 388 19.82 13.79 -4.06
CA VAL A 388 20.76 14.80 -4.59
C VAL A 388 20.00 16.10 -4.81
N ALA A 389 20.35 17.11 -4.03
CA ALA A 389 19.80 18.46 -4.20
C ALA A 389 20.53 19.20 -5.32
N LYS A 390 19.78 19.93 -6.15
CA LYS A 390 20.28 20.72 -7.29
C LYS A 390 21.30 19.94 -8.15
N PRO A 391 20.93 18.76 -8.67
CA PRO A 391 21.83 17.96 -9.47
C PRO A 391 22.29 18.72 -10.73
N GLU A 392 23.54 18.51 -11.13
CA GLU A 392 24.07 18.97 -12.42
C GLU A 392 23.26 18.38 -13.57
N GLN A 393 22.96 19.20 -14.58
CA GLN A 393 22.34 18.76 -15.82
C GLN A 393 23.29 17.80 -16.56
N GLY A 394 22.75 16.69 -17.07
CA GLY A 394 23.49 15.74 -17.89
C GLY A 394 23.17 14.28 -17.57
N GLU A 395 24.00 13.38 -18.07
CA GLU A 395 23.89 11.96 -17.79
C GLU A 395 24.59 11.61 -16.48
N TRP A 396 23.85 11.00 -15.57
CA TRP A 396 24.36 10.44 -14.33
C TRP A 396 24.44 8.92 -14.47
N THR A 397 25.41 8.31 -13.79
CA THR A 397 25.55 6.86 -13.71
C THR A 397 25.47 6.41 -12.25
N LEU A 398 24.63 5.43 -11.96
CA LEU A 398 24.58 4.75 -10.67
C LEU A 398 25.11 3.33 -10.83
N GLN A 399 26.13 2.99 -10.06
CA GLN A 399 26.79 1.69 -10.09
C GLN A 399 26.66 1.01 -8.73
N ALA A 400 26.12 -0.21 -8.73
CA ALA A 400 26.06 -1.06 -7.54
C ALA A 400 26.97 -2.27 -7.71
N GLN A 401 27.74 -2.57 -6.67
CA GLN A 401 28.51 -3.81 -6.58
C GLN A 401 27.80 -4.80 -5.66
N SER A 402 27.68 -6.04 -6.12
CA SER A 402 27.02 -7.14 -5.42
C SER A 402 27.97 -8.33 -5.27
N LYS A 403 27.86 -9.05 -4.15
CA LYS A 403 28.68 -10.26 -3.90
C LYS A 403 28.34 -11.42 -4.80
N LYS A 404 27.10 -11.46 -5.29
CA LYS A 404 26.54 -12.57 -6.05
C LYS A 404 25.70 -12.04 -7.21
N PRO A 405 25.44 -12.87 -8.24
CA PRO A 405 24.43 -12.56 -9.23
C PRO A 405 23.09 -12.27 -8.58
N GLY A 406 22.36 -11.31 -9.10
CA GLY A 406 21.13 -10.81 -8.52
C GLY A 406 20.33 -9.97 -9.50
N ALA A 407 19.36 -9.23 -8.96
CA ALA A 407 18.54 -8.31 -9.73
C ALA A 407 18.37 -6.99 -8.99
N HIS A 408 18.09 -5.93 -9.73
CA HIS A 408 17.86 -4.61 -9.16
C HIS A 408 16.74 -3.86 -9.88
N LEU A 409 16.20 -2.88 -9.16
CA LEU A 409 15.28 -1.86 -9.63
C LEU A 409 15.82 -0.51 -9.17
N LEU A 410 16.04 0.39 -10.12
CA LEU A 410 16.27 1.79 -9.86
C LEU A 410 14.98 2.56 -10.11
N THR A 411 14.54 3.31 -9.10
CA THR A 411 13.55 4.37 -9.29
C THR A 411 14.24 5.72 -9.08
N VAL A 412 14.02 6.68 -9.98
CA VAL A 412 14.48 8.06 -9.83
C VAL A 412 13.26 8.96 -9.89
N GLN A 413 12.99 9.67 -8.81
CA GLN A 413 11.95 10.69 -8.74
C GLN A 413 12.57 12.07 -8.95
N TYR A 414 11.96 12.84 -9.85
CA TYR A 414 12.38 14.18 -10.22
C TYR A 414 11.46 15.23 -9.59
N ASP A 415 12.04 16.13 -8.78
CA ASP A 415 11.40 17.38 -8.42
C ASP A 415 11.72 18.44 -9.49
N SER A 416 10.84 18.53 -10.49
CA SER A 416 11.04 19.32 -11.71
C SER A 416 9.72 19.86 -12.23
N ALA A 417 9.75 21.05 -12.81
CA ALA A 417 8.60 21.63 -13.50
C ALA A 417 8.16 20.80 -14.73
N LEU A 418 9.06 20.00 -15.30
CA LEU A 418 8.76 19.11 -16.42
C LEU A 418 7.79 18.00 -16.02
N SER A 419 7.79 17.57 -14.75
CA SER A 419 7.01 16.44 -14.26
C SER A 419 5.51 16.56 -14.57
N ASP A 420 4.96 17.76 -14.46
CA ASP A 420 3.54 18.04 -14.70
C ASP A 420 3.18 18.23 -16.18
N SER A 421 4.19 18.42 -17.04
CA SER A 421 4.00 18.64 -18.48
C SER A 421 3.80 17.35 -19.26
N LEU A 422 4.19 16.19 -18.72
CA LEU A 422 4.06 14.89 -19.37
C LEU A 422 2.94 14.09 -18.72
N LYS A 423 2.02 13.57 -19.54
CA LYS A 423 0.79 12.95 -19.07
C LYS A 423 0.50 11.67 -19.84
N LEU A 424 0.30 10.55 -19.15
CA LEU A 424 -0.27 9.35 -19.78
C LEU A 424 -1.80 9.42 -19.68
N THR A 425 -2.47 9.55 -20.82
CA THR A 425 -3.93 9.54 -20.92
C THR A 425 -4.42 8.21 -21.47
N THR A 426 -5.64 7.85 -21.07
CA THR A 426 -6.31 6.61 -21.47
C THR A 426 -7.67 6.96 -22.04
N GLN A 427 -7.98 6.44 -23.24
CA GLN A 427 -9.30 6.49 -23.83
C GLN A 427 -9.88 5.07 -23.86
N ASP A 428 -11.12 4.91 -23.35
CA ASP A 428 -11.91 3.68 -23.33
C ASP A 428 -11.17 2.45 -22.77
N LYS A 429 -10.13 2.68 -21.95
CA LYS A 429 -9.22 1.63 -21.40
C LYS A 429 -8.55 0.78 -22.49
N GLN A 430 -8.47 1.30 -23.70
CA GLN A 430 -7.98 0.61 -24.89
C GLN A 430 -6.86 1.39 -25.57
N LYS A 431 -6.93 2.72 -25.53
CA LYS A 431 -5.96 3.58 -26.20
C LYS A 431 -5.19 4.37 -25.16
N PHE A 432 -3.87 4.28 -25.22
CA PHE A 432 -2.99 5.05 -24.35
C PHE A 432 -2.21 6.05 -25.17
N ARG A 433 -2.15 7.29 -24.71
CA ARG A 433 -1.41 8.36 -25.38
C ARG A 433 -0.57 9.12 -24.37
N VAL A 434 0.68 9.40 -24.76
CA VAL A 434 1.50 10.35 -24.01
C VAL A 434 1.23 11.74 -24.57
N GLU A 435 0.71 12.61 -23.72
CA GLU A 435 0.48 14.01 -23.99
C GLU A 435 1.55 14.87 -23.33
N ALA A 436 1.87 15.98 -23.99
CA ALA A 436 2.88 16.94 -23.55
C ALA A 436 2.26 18.34 -23.58
N ASP A 437 2.32 19.06 -22.45
CA ASP A 437 2.00 20.48 -22.41
C ASP A 437 3.20 21.28 -22.93
N GLY A 438 2.99 22.02 -24.02
CA GLY A 438 4.07 22.58 -24.85
C GLY A 438 4.90 23.69 -24.18
N SER A 439 4.52 24.18 -22.99
CA SER A 439 5.22 25.29 -22.34
C SER A 439 6.60 24.93 -21.79
N GLY A 440 6.88 23.63 -21.53
CA GLY A 440 8.14 23.16 -20.96
C GLY A 440 9.10 22.47 -21.95
N LEU A 441 8.71 22.34 -23.22
CA LEU A 441 9.37 21.48 -24.20
C LEU A 441 9.87 22.28 -25.40
N SER A 442 11.00 21.89 -25.98
CA SER A 442 11.55 22.52 -27.21
C SER A 442 10.68 22.24 -28.44
N SER A 443 9.96 21.11 -28.44
CA SER A 443 8.93 20.77 -29.40
C SER A 443 8.01 19.69 -28.83
N ASN A 444 6.82 19.53 -29.41
CA ASN A 444 5.90 18.44 -29.05
C ASN A 444 6.35 17.07 -29.60
N LYS A 445 7.56 16.96 -30.17
CA LYS A 445 8.10 15.69 -30.69
C LYS A 445 8.76 14.91 -29.56
N LEU A 446 8.00 13.97 -28.99
CA LEU A 446 8.49 12.98 -28.03
C LEU A 446 8.86 11.68 -28.75
N ASN A 447 9.91 11.02 -28.29
CA ASN A 447 10.18 9.62 -28.62
C ASN A 447 9.55 8.74 -27.53
N VAL A 448 8.49 8.03 -27.89
CA VAL A 448 7.69 7.23 -26.95
C VAL A 448 7.80 5.75 -27.31
N ARG A 449 8.19 4.93 -26.33
CA ARG A 449 8.26 3.47 -26.49
C ARG A 449 7.31 2.81 -25.51
N TYR A 450 6.38 2.03 -26.05
CA TYR A 450 5.49 1.19 -25.27
C TYR A 450 6.02 -0.24 -25.22
N ASN A 451 6.02 -0.84 -24.03
CA ASN A 451 6.15 -2.27 -23.83
C ASN A 451 4.93 -2.77 -23.07
N VAL A 452 4.29 -3.81 -23.58
CA VAL A 452 3.04 -4.33 -23.04
C VAL A 452 3.25 -5.80 -22.70
N SER A 453 3.14 -6.13 -21.43
CA SER A 453 3.26 -7.47 -20.89
C SER A 453 1.90 -8.00 -20.47
N PHE A 454 1.48 -9.10 -21.12
CA PHE A 454 0.28 -9.83 -20.72
C PHE A 454 0.60 -10.81 -19.59
N ILE A 455 -0.12 -10.70 -18.47
CA ILE A 455 0.02 -11.54 -17.29
C ILE A 455 -1.31 -12.29 -17.10
N PRO A 456 -1.38 -13.59 -17.42
CA PRO A 456 -2.59 -14.38 -17.23
C PRO A 456 -2.93 -14.49 -15.75
N GLU A 457 -4.22 -14.60 -15.44
CA GLU A 457 -4.67 -14.98 -14.11
C GLU A 457 -4.13 -16.39 -13.77
N GLN A 458 -3.56 -16.57 -12.58
CA GLN A 458 -2.99 -17.87 -12.20
C GLN A 458 -4.08 -18.96 -12.20
N GLY A 459 -3.75 -20.16 -12.70
CA GLY A 459 -4.71 -21.25 -12.92
C GLY A 459 -5.14 -21.47 -14.37
N ASN A 460 -4.51 -20.82 -15.35
CA ASN A 460 -4.74 -21.05 -16.78
C ASN A 460 -3.59 -21.89 -17.40
N PRO A 461 -3.62 -23.24 -17.31
CA PRO A 461 -2.53 -24.13 -17.71
C PRO A 461 -2.42 -24.20 -19.24
N GLY A 462 -1.62 -23.32 -19.83
CA GLY A 462 -1.31 -23.40 -21.27
C GLY A 462 -0.71 -22.15 -21.91
N LYS A 463 -0.70 -20.99 -21.22
CA LYS A 463 -0.20 -19.73 -21.80
C LYS A 463 1.11 -19.32 -21.13
N LYS A 464 2.13 -19.00 -21.95
CA LYS A 464 3.40 -18.44 -21.47
C LYS A 464 3.09 -17.17 -20.68
N GLN A 465 3.66 -17.05 -19.49
CA GLN A 465 3.31 -16.05 -18.46
C GLN A 465 3.51 -14.59 -18.89
N VAL A 466 4.25 -14.33 -19.98
CA VAL A 466 4.43 -12.99 -20.54
C VAL A 466 4.50 -13.10 -22.06
N GLN A 467 3.59 -12.41 -22.76
CA GLN A 467 3.72 -12.14 -24.19
C GLN A 467 3.90 -10.63 -24.38
N SER A 468 5.10 -10.22 -24.79
CA SER A 468 5.36 -8.81 -25.08
C SER A 468 4.70 -8.43 -26.41
N LEU A 469 3.64 -7.64 -26.37
CA LEU A 469 3.09 -6.99 -27.57
C LEU A 469 3.95 -5.76 -27.87
N LYS A 470 5.13 -5.98 -28.46
CA LYS A 470 6.02 -4.88 -28.86
C LYS A 470 5.43 -4.12 -30.05
N LYS A 471 4.65 -3.09 -29.78
CA LYS A 471 4.34 -2.06 -30.78
C LYS A 471 5.28 -0.88 -30.53
N GLN A 472 6.46 -0.92 -31.16
CA GLN A 472 7.33 0.26 -31.21
C GLN A 472 6.65 1.31 -32.08
N ALA A 473 5.93 2.24 -31.46
CA ALA A 473 5.51 3.46 -32.14
C ALA A 473 6.68 4.45 -32.11
N VAL A 474 7.64 4.30 -33.03
CA VAL A 474 8.57 5.40 -33.32
C VAL A 474 7.75 6.47 -34.02
N ALA A 475 7.68 7.67 -33.41
CA ALA A 475 6.91 8.84 -33.84
C ALA A 475 6.38 8.82 -35.29
N GLY A 476 5.12 8.41 -35.44
CA GLY A 476 4.15 9.05 -36.34
C GLY A 476 3.26 9.98 -35.50
N ALA A 477 2.59 10.96 -36.12
CA ALA A 477 2.08 12.22 -35.53
C ALA A 477 1.34 12.23 -34.16
N ASN A 478 0.90 11.09 -33.59
CA ASN A 478 -0.06 11.06 -32.46
C ASN A 478 0.34 10.28 -31.19
N ASN A 479 1.52 9.65 -31.10
CA ASN A 479 2.03 8.96 -29.88
C ASN A 479 1.00 8.05 -29.16
N GLU A 480 0.26 7.23 -29.90
CA GLU A 480 -0.84 6.40 -29.36
C GLU A 480 -0.55 4.90 -29.46
N LEU A 481 -0.76 4.17 -28.36
CA LEU A 481 -0.85 2.72 -28.30
C LEU A 481 -2.31 2.29 -28.32
N ASP A 482 -2.65 1.31 -29.14
CA ASP A 482 -3.99 0.73 -29.23
C ASP A 482 -3.95 -0.75 -28.81
N LEU A 483 -4.64 -1.06 -27.71
CA LEU A 483 -4.78 -2.39 -27.12
C LEU A 483 -6.07 -3.10 -27.52
N THR A 484 -6.84 -2.64 -28.52
CA THR A 484 -8.11 -3.26 -28.93
C THR A 484 -7.98 -4.75 -29.26
N ALA A 485 -6.83 -5.18 -29.82
CA ALA A 485 -6.56 -6.58 -30.15
C ALA A 485 -6.23 -7.47 -28.92
N ALA A 486 -5.96 -6.88 -27.76
CA ALA A 486 -5.69 -7.58 -26.50
C ALA A 486 -7.00 -8.08 -25.86
N GLN A 487 -7.41 -9.31 -26.15
CA GLN A 487 -8.70 -9.87 -25.71
C GLN A 487 -8.57 -11.03 -24.70
N GLU A 488 -7.35 -11.42 -24.37
CA GLU A 488 -7.12 -12.56 -23.48
C GLU A 488 -7.38 -12.17 -22.02
N PRO A 489 -8.14 -12.99 -21.25
CA PRO A 489 -8.42 -12.66 -19.86
C PRO A 489 -7.15 -12.62 -19.00
N GLY A 490 -6.97 -11.52 -18.27
CA GLY A 490 -5.78 -11.25 -17.48
C GLY A 490 -5.40 -9.77 -17.45
N VAL A 491 -4.25 -9.47 -16.89
CA VAL A 491 -3.75 -8.10 -16.77
C VAL A 491 -2.78 -7.80 -17.91
N TYR A 492 -3.00 -6.69 -18.59
CA TYR A 492 -2.07 -6.09 -19.55
C TYR A 492 -1.36 -4.94 -18.87
N GLN A 493 -0.11 -5.17 -18.48
CA GLN A 493 0.77 -4.15 -17.92
C GLN A 493 1.45 -3.41 -19.08
N THR A 494 1.32 -2.09 -19.13
CA THR A 494 1.98 -1.22 -20.10
C THR A 494 3.04 -0.35 -19.43
N SER A 495 4.31 -0.60 -19.77
CA SER A 495 5.48 0.22 -19.46
C SER A 495 5.71 1.21 -20.60
N VAL A 496 5.84 2.50 -20.30
CA VAL A 496 6.09 3.53 -21.31
C VAL A 496 7.38 4.27 -21.00
N GLU A 497 8.29 4.32 -21.96
CA GLU A 497 9.48 5.18 -21.90
C GLU A 497 9.26 6.40 -22.78
N VAL A 498 9.52 7.57 -22.23
CA VAL A 498 9.39 8.85 -22.93
C VAL A 498 10.75 9.53 -22.93
N GLN A 499 11.21 9.96 -24.11
CA GLN A 499 12.40 10.77 -24.27
C GLN A 499 12.07 12.04 -25.06
N GLY A 500 12.72 13.14 -24.70
CA GLY A 500 12.53 14.43 -25.37
C GLY A 500 13.60 15.43 -24.97
N ALA A 501 13.34 16.70 -25.26
CA ALA A 501 14.19 17.81 -24.83
C ALA A 501 13.35 18.97 -24.29
N THR A 502 13.81 19.57 -23.19
CA THR A 502 13.21 20.76 -22.58
C THR A 502 13.21 21.94 -23.54
N ALA A 503 12.51 23.03 -23.21
CA ALA A 503 12.54 24.27 -23.99
C ALA A 503 13.96 24.82 -24.24
N GLN A 504 14.88 24.57 -23.30
CA GLN A 504 16.30 24.96 -23.38
C GLN A 504 17.17 23.94 -24.13
N GLY A 505 16.59 22.85 -24.64
CA GLY A 505 17.28 21.81 -25.40
C GLY A 505 17.99 20.76 -24.53
N ALA A 506 17.77 20.75 -23.21
CA ALA A 506 18.32 19.71 -22.34
C ALA A 506 17.57 18.39 -22.58
N PRO A 507 18.26 17.26 -22.83
CA PRO A 507 17.60 15.99 -23.01
C PRO A 507 17.02 15.47 -21.69
N PHE A 508 15.88 14.78 -21.76
CA PHE A 508 15.28 14.12 -20.60
C PHE A 508 14.73 12.74 -20.96
N GLU A 509 14.49 11.94 -19.94
CA GLU A 509 13.76 10.68 -20.04
C GLU A 509 12.85 10.45 -18.83
N ARG A 510 11.73 9.75 -19.05
CA ARG A 510 10.75 9.38 -18.02
C ARG A 510 10.15 8.00 -18.29
N SER A 511 9.68 7.36 -17.22
CA SER A 511 8.92 6.12 -17.25
C SER A 511 7.49 6.37 -16.74
N LEU A 512 6.50 5.88 -17.49
CA LEU A 512 5.08 5.88 -17.13
C LEU A 512 4.59 4.43 -17.09
N LEU A 513 3.51 4.19 -16.36
CA LEU A 513 3.02 2.85 -16.04
C LEU A 513 1.49 2.83 -15.99
N ARG A 514 0.89 1.90 -16.74
CA ARG A 514 -0.56 1.63 -16.69
C ARG A 514 -0.82 0.14 -16.66
N SER A 515 -1.92 -0.30 -16.06
CA SER A 515 -2.45 -1.65 -16.23
C SER A 515 -3.90 -1.59 -16.70
N VAL A 516 -4.33 -2.60 -17.46
CA VAL A 516 -5.74 -2.85 -17.83
C VAL A 516 -6.02 -4.33 -17.62
N TYR A 517 -7.14 -4.64 -16.98
CA TYR A 517 -7.60 -6.01 -16.81
C TYR A 517 -8.69 -6.31 -17.83
N VAL A 518 -8.55 -7.43 -18.52
CA VAL A 518 -9.57 -7.99 -19.41
C VAL A 518 -10.24 -9.16 -18.68
N ASP A 519 -11.56 -9.07 -18.50
CA ASP A 519 -12.33 -10.16 -17.89
C ASP A 519 -12.64 -11.28 -18.90
N LYS A 520 -13.23 -12.38 -18.42
CA LYS A 520 -13.57 -13.55 -19.24
C LYS A 520 -14.63 -13.26 -20.31
N GLN A 521 -15.36 -12.16 -20.18
CA GLN A 521 -16.37 -11.68 -21.12
C GLN A 521 -15.79 -10.65 -22.11
N GLY A 522 -14.51 -10.31 -22.01
CA GLY A 522 -13.85 -9.30 -22.84
C GLY A 522 -14.06 -7.86 -22.36
N GLY A 523 -14.68 -7.67 -21.19
CA GLY A 523 -14.82 -6.37 -20.53
C GLY A 523 -13.47 -5.86 -20.03
N ARG A 524 -13.28 -4.54 -20.07
CA ARG A 524 -12.00 -3.88 -19.72
C ARG A 524 -12.16 -3.00 -18.49
N HIS A 525 -11.22 -3.15 -17.57
CA HIS A 525 -11.32 -2.59 -16.23
C HIS A 525 -10.19 -1.67 -15.85
#